data_AF-A0A5C8PS77-F1
#
_entry.id   AF-A0A5C8PS77-F1
#
_cell.length_a   1.000
_cell.length_b   1.000
_cell.length_c   1.000
_cell.angle_alpha   90.00
_cell.angle_beta   90.00
_cell.angle_gamma   90.00
#
_symmetry.space_group_name_H-M   'P 1'
#
loop_
_entity.id
_entity.type
_entity.pdbx_description
1 polymer ?
#
loop_
_entity_poly.entity_id
_entity_poly.type
_entity_poly.pdbx_seq_one_letter_code
_entity_poly.pdbx_strand_id
1 'polypeptide(L)'
;MTWVDQPMTASFDVTATRLLDRFADRLEAALADVAEVDYEGGILNVALDGGGTYVINKHAPTQQVWVSSPQSGAWHFALDAKSGAWRDTRQGQDLVALLTRELAAATGIDVVLG
;
A
#
# COMPACT_ATOMS: atom_id res chain seq x y z
N MET A 1 -37.11 20.79 -6.95
CA MET A 1 -36.62 19.41 -6.85
C MET A 1 -35.13 19.43 -7.13
N THR A 2 -34.33 19.70 -6.11
CA THR A 2 -32.87 19.83 -6.20
C THR A 2 -32.27 18.45 -6.03
N TRP A 3 -31.81 17.85 -7.12
CA TRP A 3 -30.88 16.73 -7.06
C TRP A 3 -29.56 17.31 -6.52
N VAL A 4 -29.23 16.97 -5.28
CA VAL A 4 -27.87 17.18 -4.77
C VAL A 4 -27.02 16.10 -5.42
N ASP A 5 -26.05 16.51 -6.22
CA ASP A 5 -25.03 15.61 -6.74
C ASP A 5 -24.21 15.14 -5.53
N GLN A 6 -24.53 13.96 -4.99
CA GLN A 6 -23.69 13.36 -3.95
C GLN A 6 -22.36 13.05 -4.63
N PRO A 7 -21.22 13.50 -4.08
CA PRO A 7 -19.93 13.16 -4.68
C PRO A 7 -19.84 11.64 -4.76
N MET A 8 -19.75 11.11 -5.97
CA MET A 8 -19.58 9.68 -6.19
C MET A 8 -18.25 9.27 -5.54
N THR A 9 -18.32 8.62 -4.38
CA THR A 9 -17.14 8.02 -3.74
C THR A 9 -16.51 7.05 -4.73
N ALA A 10 -15.19 7.17 -4.96
CA ALA A 10 -14.49 6.27 -5.87
C ALA A 10 -14.63 4.80 -5.42
N SER A 11 -14.73 3.88 -6.38
CA SER A 11 -14.82 2.44 -6.06
C SER A 11 -13.55 1.94 -5.35
N PHE A 12 -13.65 0.81 -4.67
CA PHE A 12 -12.49 0.14 -4.07
C PHE A 12 -11.38 -0.07 -5.12
N ASP A 13 -11.74 -0.57 -6.31
CA ASP A 13 -10.76 -0.88 -7.35
C ASP A 13 -10.00 0.37 -7.82
N VAL A 14 -10.70 1.49 -8.04
CA VAL A 14 -10.08 2.76 -8.42
C VAL A 14 -9.17 3.27 -7.30
N THR A 15 -9.63 3.20 -6.05
CA THR A 15 -8.89 3.71 -4.89
C THR A 15 -7.64 2.88 -4.60
N ALA A 16 -7.76 1.55 -4.65
CA ALA A 16 -6.65 0.63 -4.42
C ALA A 16 -5.63 0.67 -5.57
N THR A 17 -6.09 0.79 -6.83
CA THR A 17 -5.18 0.94 -7.98
C THR A 17 -4.36 2.23 -7.85
N ARG A 18 -5.00 3.38 -7.58
CA ARG A 18 -4.27 4.64 -7.35
C ARG A 18 -3.30 4.59 -6.18
N LEU A 19 -3.59 3.79 -5.16
CA LEU A 19 -2.68 3.59 -4.03
C LEU A 19 -1.43 2.82 -4.49
N LEU A 20 -1.62 1.70 -5.16
CA LEU A 20 -0.53 0.83 -5.60
C LEU A 20 0.31 1.49 -6.70
N ASP A 21 -0.30 2.21 -7.64
CA ASP A 21 0.41 3.03 -8.64
C ASP A 21 1.38 4.00 -7.95
N ARG A 22 0.87 4.77 -6.97
CA ARG A 22 1.73 5.71 -6.22
C ARG A 22 2.83 5.01 -5.45
N PHE A 23 2.56 3.84 -4.87
CA PHE A 23 3.59 3.09 -4.16
C PHE A 23 4.66 2.61 -5.13
N ALA A 24 4.28 2.04 -6.28
CA ALA A 24 5.21 1.60 -7.31
C ALA A 24 6.12 2.76 -7.73
N ASP A 25 5.56 3.89 -8.17
CA ASP A 25 6.32 5.06 -8.62
C ASP A 25 7.33 5.55 -7.57
N ARG A 26 6.90 5.64 -6.31
CA ARG A 26 7.74 6.18 -5.23
C ARG A 26 8.79 5.20 -4.72
N LEU A 27 8.47 3.91 -4.72
CA LEU A 27 9.41 2.87 -4.31
C LEU A 27 10.45 2.65 -5.39
N GLU A 28 10.05 2.62 -6.67
CA GLU A 28 10.99 2.54 -7.79
C GLU A 28 11.94 3.74 -7.77
N ALA A 29 11.43 4.96 -7.57
CA ALA A 29 12.28 6.14 -7.49
C ALA A 29 13.21 6.17 -6.26
N ALA A 30 12.75 5.69 -5.09
CA ALA A 30 13.51 5.79 -3.84
C ALA A 30 14.47 4.62 -3.59
N LEU A 31 14.17 3.43 -4.12
CA LEU A 31 14.85 2.18 -3.79
C LEU A 31 15.56 1.53 -4.98
N ALA A 32 15.66 2.20 -6.14
CA ALA A 32 16.25 1.66 -7.37
C ALA A 32 17.64 1.00 -7.18
N ASP A 33 18.44 1.48 -6.24
CA ASP A 33 19.80 0.97 -5.98
C ASP A 33 19.87 -0.16 -4.94
N VAL A 34 18.75 -0.49 -4.29
CA VAL A 34 18.71 -1.44 -3.16
C VAL A 34 17.53 -2.42 -3.20
N ALA A 35 16.67 -2.33 -4.20
CA ALA A 35 15.50 -3.20 -4.38
C ALA A 35 15.05 -3.28 -5.84
N GLU A 36 14.50 -4.44 -6.21
CA GLU A 36 13.71 -4.62 -7.43
C GLU A 36 12.23 -4.38 -7.11
N VAL A 37 11.60 -3.44 -7.83
CA VAL A 37 10.19 -3.07 -7.69
C VAL A 37 9.46 -3.51 -8.95
N ASP A 38 8.45 -4.36 -8.79
CA ASP A 38 7.63 -4.89 -9.88
C ASP A 38 6.14 -4.72 -9.56
N TYR A 39 5.38 -4.11 -10.46
CA TYR A 39 3.96 -3.88 -10.29
C TYR A 39 3.16 -4.39 -11.49
N GLU A 40 2.47 -5.50 -11.30
CA GLU A 40 1.64 -6.12 -12.34
C GLU A 40 0.33 -6.66 -11.76
N GLY A 41 -0.77 -6.47 -12.49
CA GLY A 41 -2.05 -7.13 -12.16
C GLY A 41 -2.64 -6.75 -10.79
N GLY A 42 -2.26 -5.61 -10.21
CA GLY A 42 -2.69 -5.22 -8.86
C GLY A 42 -1.88 -5.87 -7.73
N ILE A 43 -0.71 -6.42 -8.04
CA ILE A 43 0.25 -6.99 -7.10
C ILE A 43 1.56 -6.20 -7.27
N LEU A 44 2.02 -5.58 -6.18
CA LEU A 44 3.28 -4.86 -6.08
C LEU A 44 4.26 -5.71 -5.28
N ASN A 45 5.33 -6.15 -5.94
CA ASN A 45 6.45 -6.86 -5.35
C ASN A 45 7.61 -5.87 -5.12
N VAL A 46 8.22 -5.93 -3.94
CA VAL A 46 9.45 -5.18 -3.60
C VAL A 46 10.45 -6.16 -3.02
N ALA A 47 11.36 -6.64 -3.86
CA ALA A 47 12.42 -7.56 -3.47
C ALA A 47 13.66 -6.76 -3.05
N LEU A 48 14.04 -6.84 -1.78
CA LEU A 48 15.20 -6.11 -1.27
C LEU A 48 16.49 -6.87 -1.56
N ASP A 49 17.55 -6.16 -1.94
CA ASP A 49 18.88 -6.76 -2.16
C ASP A 49 19.47 -7.35 -0.87
N GLY A 50 19.12 -6.75 0.27
CA GLY A 50 19.46 -7.25 1.61
C GLY A 50 18.68 -8.51 2.03
N GLY A 51 17.76 -8.98 1.18
CA GLY A 51 16.92 -10.15 1.40
C GLY A 51 15.50 -9.82 1.88
N GLY A 52 14.57 -10.69 1.51
CA GLY A 52 13.15 -10.54 1.81
C GLY A 52 12.38 -9.82 0.70
N THR A 53 11.09 -10.14 0.60
CA THR A 53 10.21 -9.57 -0.42
C THR A 53 8.93 -9.11 0.23
N TYR A 54 8.57 -7.84 0.01
CA TYR A 54 7.24 -7.34 0.32
C TYR A 54 6.33 -7.65 -0.85
N VAL A 55 5.12 -8.13 -0.55
CA VAL A 55 4.06 -8.27 -1.54
C VAL A 55 2.87 -7.46 -1.05
N ILE A 56 2.49 -6.43 -1.81
CA ILE A 56 1.33 -5.59 -1.54
C ILE A 56 0.31 -5.78 -2.66
N ASN A 57 -0.88 -6.30 -2.36
CA ASN A 57 -1.88 -6.57 -3.40
C ASN A 57 -3.27 -6.07 -3.02
N LYS A 58 -4.06 -5.68 -4.04
CA LYS A 58 -5.50 -5.47 -3.87
C LYS A 58 -6.22 -6.83 -3.80
N HIS A 59 -7.17 -6.94 -2.89
CA HIS A 59 -8.00 -8.13 -2.71
C HIS A 59 -9.48 -7.77 -2.92
N ALA A 60 -9.95 -7.90 -4.16
CA ALA A 60 -11.28 -7.48 -4.57
C ALA A 60 -12.44 -8.13 -3.78
N PRO A 61 -12.41 -9.44 -3.44
CA PRO A 61 -13.51 -10.07 -2.69
C PRO A 61 -13.77 -9.45 -1.32
N THR A 62 -12.71 -9.00 -0.63
CA THR A 62 -12.84 -8.38 0.71
C THR A 62 -12.71 -6.86 0.69
N GLN A 63 -12.49 -6.26 -0.48
CA GLN A 63 -12.21 -4.83 -0.65
C GLN A 63 -11.10 -4.33 0.30
N GLN A 64 -10.00 -5.08 0.33
CA GLN A 64 -8.84 -4.79 1.19
C GLN A 64 -7.56 -4.67 0.36
N VAL A 65 -6.55 -4.01 0.95
CA VAL A 65 -5.16 -4.14 0.52
C VAL A 65 -4.46 -5.07 1.49
N TRP A 66 -3.77 -6.08 0.98
CA TRP A 66 -3.02 -7.04 1.78
C TRP A 66 -1.53 -6.77 1.64
N VAL A 67 -0.80 -7.00 2.73
CA VAL A 67 0.67 -6.92 2.76
C VAL A 67 1.21 -8.22 3.33
N SER A 68 2.10 -8.88 2.59
CA SER A 68 3.04 -9.84 3.12
C SER A 68 4.36 -9.14 3.38
N SER A 69 4.72 -8.95 4.65
CA SER A 69 6.00 -8.36 5.07
C SER A 69 6.99 -9.46 5.49
N PRO A 70 8.26 -9.42 5.03
CA PRO A 70 9.30 -10.30 5.52
C PRO A 70 9.69 -10.01 6.99
N GLN A 71 9.30 -8.85 7.54
CA GLN A 71 9.60 -8.46 8.92
C GLN A 71 8.47 -8.80 9.90
N SER A 72 7.22 -8.53 9.49
CA SER A 72 6.06 -8.56 10.39
C SER A 72 4.93 -9.50 9.95
N GLY A 73 5.11 -10.22 8.84
CA GLY A 73 4.15 -11.19 8.34
C GLY A 73 2.96 -10.55 7.63
N ALA A 74 1.79 -11.18 7.74
CA ALA A 74 0.61 -10.82 6.96
C ALA A 74 -0.28 -9.77 7.64
N TRP A 75 -0.65 -8.74 6.87
CA TRP A 75 -1.54 -7.65 7.26
C TRP A 75 -2.66 -7.46 6.23
N HIS A 76 -3.83 -7.08 6.71
CA HIS A 76 -4.98 -6.74 5.87
C HIS A 76 -5.49 -5.35 6.24
N PHE A 77 -5.65 -4.49 5.25
CA PHE A 77 -6.03 -3.09 5.40
C PHE A 77 -7.36 -2.81 4.71
N ALA A 78 -8.27 -2.18 5.44
CA ALA A 78 -9.51 -1.64 4.89
C ALA A 78 -9.41 -0.11 4.81
N LEU A 79 -10.05 0.48 3.80
CA LEU A 79 -10.15 1.93 3.69
C LEU A 79 -11.08 2.48 4.77
N ASP A 80 -10.57 3.34 5.64
CA ASP A 80 -11.41 4.12 6.55
C ASP A 80 -11.99 5.32 5.80
N ALA A 81 -13.29 5.29 5.53
CA ALA A 81 -13.99 6.34 4.79
C ALA A 81 -13.94 7.72 5.49
N LYS A 82 -13.71 7.77 6.81
CA LYS A 82 -13.62 9.04 7.54
C LYS A 82 -12.28 9.74 7.35
N SER A 83 -11.18 9.00 7.44
CA SER A 83 -9.83 9.56 7.31
C SER A 83 -9.26 9.47 5.90
N GLY A 84 -9.81 8.59 5.05
CA GLY A 84 -9.22 8.24 3.75
C GLY A 84 -7.98 7.34 3.87
N ALA A 85 -7.61 6.91 5.08
CA ALA A 85 -6.44 6.09 5.34
C ALA A 85 -6.75 4.59 5.25
N TRP A 86 -5.74 3.79 4.90
CA TRP A 86 -5.81 2.33 4.92
C TRP A 86 -5.40 1.82 6.31
N ARG A 87 -6.36 1.23 7.04
CA ARG A 87 -6.21 0.83 8.44
C ARG A 87 -6.23 -0.69 8.57
N ASP A 88 -5.31 -1.24 9.35
CA ASP A 88 -5.26 -2.68 9.57
C ASP A 88 -6.50 -3.15 10.33
N THR A 89 -7.04 -4.31 9.96
CA THR A 89 -8.32 -4.80 10.49
C THR A 89 -8.25 -5.37 11.91
N ARG A 90 -7.05 -5.46 12.51
CA ARG A 90 -6.84 -6.00 13.87
C ARG A 90 -6.62 -4.88 14.89
N GLN A 91 -5.76 -3.91 14.57
CA GLN A 91 -5.25 -2.92 15.55
C GLN A 91 -5.39 -1.46 15.08
N GLY A 92 -5.81 -1.19 13.84
CA GLY A 92 -5.97 0.16 13.30
C GLY A 92 -4.65 0.87 12.91
N GLN A 93 -3.56 0.13 12.78
CA GLN A 93 -2.29 0.62 12.23
C GLN A 93 -2.48 1.13 10.81
N ASP A 94 -1.75 2.19 10.48
CA ASP A 94 -1.79 2.82 9.17
C ASP A 94 -0.83 2.11 8.19
N LEU A 95 -1.32 1.78 6.99
CA LEU A 95 -0.54 1.11 5.95
C LEU A 95 0.71 1.88 5.54
N VAL A 96 0.59 3.19 5.34
CA VAL A 96 1.71 4.05 4.92
C VAL A 96 2.75 4.11 6.03
N ALA A 97 2.31 4.28 7.27
CA ALA A 97 3.21 4.28 8.42
C ALA A 97 3.92 2.93 8.62
N LEU A 98 3.22 1.81 8.38
CA LEU A 98 3.81 0.47 8.42
C LEU A 98 4.94 0.33 7.40
N LEU A 99 4.64 0.56 6.12
CA LEU A 99 5.61 0.37 5.04
C LEU A 99 6.79 1.34 5.15
N THR A 100 6.52 2.61 5.46
CA THR A 100 7.58 3.63 5.64
C THR A 100 8.57 3.19 6.72
N ARG A 101 8.07 2.75 7.88
CA ARG A 101 8.91 2.31 8.99
C ARG A 101 9.74 1.07 8.63
N GLU A 102 9.10 0.07 8.04
CA GLU A 102 9.77 -1.20 7.74
C GLU A 102 10.80 -1.07 6.63
N LEU A 103 10.49 -0.34 5.56
CA LEU A 103 11.42 -0.10 4.46
C LEU A 103 12.60 0.75 4.92
N ALA A 104 12.37 1.79 5.73
CA ALA A 104 13.46 2.58 6.31
C ALA A 104 14.36 1.72 7.21
N ALA A 105 13.78 0.84 8.03
CA ALA A 105 14.55 -0.07 8.87
C ALA A 105 15.38 -1.08 8.06
N ALA A 106 14.87 -1.56 6.93
CA ALA A 106 15.56 -2.55 6.09
C ALA A 106 16.62 -1.95 5.16
N THR A 107 16.40 -0.73 4.67
CA THR A 107 17.23 -0.12 3.61
C THR A 107 18.08 1.05 4.11
N GLY A 108 17.73 1.64 5.27
CA GLY A 108 18.29 2.90 5.73
C GLY A 108 17.80 4.14 4.97
N ILE A 109 16.80 3.99 4.08
CA ILE A 109 16.27 5.07 3.23
C ILE A 109 14.87 5.46 3.72
N ASP A 110 14.68 6.75 4.00
CA ASP A 110 13.37 7.31 4.32
C ASP A 110 12.54 7.49 3.04
N VAL A 111 11.53 6.63 2.86
CA VAL A 111 10.61 6.70 1.70
C VAL A 111 9.32 7.41 2.10
N VAL A 112 8.92 8.42 1.32
CA VAL A 112 7.64 9.12 1.53
C VAL A 112 6.54 8.46 0.70
N LEU A 113 5.59 7.76 1.33
CA LEU A 113 4.49 7.05 0.64
C LEU A 113 3.12 7.75 0.68
N GLY A 114 2.99 8.82 1.48
CA GLY A 114 1.77 9.64 1.66
C GLY A 114 1.43 10.58 0.50
#